data_AF-A0A812ISX3-F1
#
_entry.id   AF-A0A812ISX3-F1
#
_cell.length_a   1.000
_cell.length_b   1.000
_cell.length_c   1.000
_cell.angle_alpha   90.00
_cell.angle_beta   90.00
_cell.angle_gamma   90.00
#
_symmetry.space_group_name_H-M   'P 1'
#
loop_
_entity.id
_entity.type
_entity.pdbx_description
1 polymer ?
#
loop_
_entity_poly.entity_id
_entity_poly.type
_entity_poly.pdbx_seq_one_letter_code
_entity_poly.pdbx_strand_id
1 'polypeptide(L)'
;CDCLVLKLELIGEKSCKRWHRDFWCARAIVTYNTAGTLYTGDENVNFWELEHKGTNERIIRDNSEIHSAGVGNILFIKGMKYPDPVKGLIHRSPEAQYHDSGLVRNRLVLKVDVPEPEAWQEEDCDCCP
;
A
#
# COMPACT_ATOMS: atom_id res chain seq x y z
N CYS A 1 7.31 -22.78 -2.65
CA CYS A 1 6.51 -22.81 -1.41
C CYS A 1 5.90 -21.44 -1.18
N ASP A 2 4.62 -21.26 -1.50
CA ASP A 2 3.92 -19.99 -1.37
C ASP A 2 3.62 -19.67 0.10
N CYS A 3 4.56 -19.03 0.78
CA CYS A 3 4.40 -18.63 2.18
C CYS A 3 3.90 -17.19 2.27
N LEU A 4 2.81 -16.99 3.01
CA LEU A 4 2.42 -15.64 3.45
C LEU A 4 3.51 -15.05 4.35
N VAL A 5 3.82 -13.77 4.17
CA VAL A 5 4.76 -13.06 5.05
C VAL A 5 3.99 -12.17 5.99
N LEU A 6 4.05 -12.50 7.28
CA LEU A 6 3.40 -11.73 8.33
C LEU A 6 4.40 -10.78 9.00
N LYS A 7 4.03 -9.51 9.15
CA LYS A 7 4.83 -8.49 9.83
C LYS A 7 3.94 -7.74 10.81
N LEU A 8 4.26 -7.84 12.10
CA LEU A 8 3.69 -7.00 13.15
C LEU A 8 4.71 -5.92 13.49
N GLU A 9 4.40 -4.67 13.16
CA GLU A 9 5.35 -3.57 13.17
C GLU A 9 4.86 -2.39 14.01
N LEU A 10 5.79 -1.72 14.69
CA LEU A 10 5.59 -0.38 15.24
C LEU A 10 6.12 0.65 14.24
N ILE A 11 5.22 1.42 13.63
CA ILE A 11 5.53 2.42 12.62
C ILE A 11 5.44 3.82 13.24
N GLY A 12 6.58 4.50 13.36
CA GLY A 12 6.69 5.89 13.81
C GLY A 12 7.16 6.80 12.67
N GLU A 13 8.30 7.47 12.86
CA GLU A 13 8.87 8.41 11.87
C GLU A 13 9.27 7.76 10.54
N LYS A 14 9.75 6.51 10.61
CA LYS A 14 10.12 5.70 9.44
C LYS A 14 8.87 5.03 8.87
N SER A 15 8.10 5.80 8.12
CA SER A 15 6.87 5.36 7.46
C SER A 15 6.92 5.61 5.96
N CYS A 16 6.06 4.91 5.20
CA CYS A 16 5.96 5.13 3.76
C CYS A 16 5.08 6.37 3.49
N LYS A 17 5.72 7.55 3.47
CA LYS A 17 5.05 8.86 3.34
C LYS A 17 4.67 9.22 1.91
N ARG A 18 5.27 8.56 0.91
CA ARG A 18 4.97 8.79 -0.51
C ARG A 18 3.81 7.90 -0.94
N TRP A 19 2.93 8.43 -1.78
CA TRP A 19 1.98 7.61 -2.54
C TRP A 19 2.73 6.57 -3.36
N HIS A 20 2.33 5.31 -3.24
CA HIS A 20 2.97 4.20 -3.92
C HIS A 20 1.99 3.04 -4.12
N ARG A 21 2.49 2.02 -4.81
CA ARG A 21 1.85 0.73 -5.01
C ARG A 21 2.76 -0.34 -4.44
N ASP A 22 2.17 -1.41 -3.91
CA ASP A 22 2.94 -2.52 -3.39
C ASP A 22 3.51 -3.39 -4.52
N PHE A 23 4.77 -3.82 -4.37
CA PHE A 23 5.38 -4.82 -5.25
C PHE A 23 5.17 -6.25 -4.72
N TRP A 24 3.92 -6.55 -4.40
CA TRP A 24 3.43 -7.86 -3.98
C TRP A 24 2.25 -8.25 -4.87
N CYS A 25 1.82 -9.52 -4.82
CA CYS A 25 0.56 -9.90 -5.45
C CYS A 25 -0.58 -9.18 -4.72
N ALA A 26 -0.64 -9.33 -3.41
CA ALA A 26 -1.58 -8.59 -2.57
C ALA A 26 -1.03 -8.35 -1.17
N ARG A 27 -1.69 -7.46 -0.42
CA ARG A 27 -1.43 -7.22 1.00
C ARG A 27 -2.75 -7.04 1.74
N ALA A 28 -2.94 -7.75 2.85
CA ALA A 28 -3.86 -7.31 3.88
C ALA A 28 -3.11 -6.41 4.88
N ILE A 29 -3.67 -5.26 5.21
CA ILE A 29 -3.10 -4.35 6.22
C ILE A 29 -4.17 -3.89 7.19
N VAL A 30 -3.85 -3.92 8.47
CA VAL A 30 -4.68 -3.37 9.55
C VAL A 30 -3.81 -2.53 10.46
N THR A 31 -4.35 -1.37 10.85
CA THR A 31 -3.74 -0.50 11.86
C THR A 31 -4.60 -0.50 13.11
N TYR A 32 -4.00 -0.75 14.26
CA TYR A 32 -4.72 -0.97 15.52
C TYR A 32 -4.88 0.28 16.39
N ASN A 33 -4.23 1.39 16.05
CA ASN A 33 -4.33 2.65 16.78
C ASN A 33 -4.04 3.87 15.87
N THR A 34 -4.24 5.07 16.41
CA THR A 34 -4.00 6.37 15.74
C THR A 34 -4.78 6.57 14.43
N ALA A 35 -4.18 6.30 13.28
CA ALA A 35 -4.76 6.49 11.95
C ALA A 35 -4.37 5.35 11.02
N GLY A 36 -5.32 4.86 10.21
CA GLY A 36 -5.07 3.79 9.26
C GLY A 36 -4.43 4.25 7.95
N THR A 37 -4.18 3.29 7.07
CA THR A 37 -3.61 3.51 5.74
C THR A 37 -4.52 4.40 4.89
N LEU A 38 -3.93 5.39 4.22
CA LEU A 38 -4.63 6.23 3.25
C LEU A 38 -4.59 5.58 1.88
N TYR A 39 -5.67 5.69 1.10
CA TYR A 39 -5.79 5.13 -0.24
C TYR A 39 -6.70 5.98 -1.13
N THR A 40 -6.60 5.79 -2.44
CA THR A 40 -7.49 6.44 -3.42
C THR A 40 -7.65 5.56 -4.67
N GLY A 41 -8.69 5.83 -5.47
CA GLY A 41 -8.94 5.15 -6.74
C GLY A 41 -8.03 5.62 -7.86
N ASP A 42 -7.91 4.81 -8.91
CA ASP A 42 -7.03 5.07 -10.07
C ASP A 42 -7.37 6.37 -10.79
N GLU A 43 -8.65 6.73 -10.84
CA GLU A 43 -9.17 7.94 -11.47
C GLU A 43 -8.63 9.23 -10.83
N ASN A 44 -8.27 9.18 -9.55
CA ASN A 44 -7.73 10.31 -8.80
C ASN A 44 -6.21 10.46 -8.91
N VAL A 45 -5.55 9.60 -9.71
CA VAL A 45 -4.09 9.52 -9.76
C VAL A 45 -3.55 10.08 -11.07
N ASN A 46 -2.49 10.88 -10.97
CA ASN A 46 -1.61 11.19 -12.08
C ASN A 46 -0.49 10.13 -12.15
N PHE A 47 -0.72 9.07 -12.94
CA PHE A 47 0.21 7.95 -13.05
C PHE A 47 1.58 8.36 -13.63
N TRP A 48 1.62 9.37 -14.49
CA TRP A 48 2.90 9.88 -15.00
C TRP A 48 3.76 10.44 -13.87
N GLU A 49 3.19 11.29 -13.00
CA GLU A 49 3.89 11.82 -11.82
C GLU A 49 4.25 10.69 -10.83
N LEU A 50 3.38 9.70 -10.65
CA LEU A 50 3.64 8.56 -9.78
C LEU A 50 4.87 7.77 -10.24
N GLU A 51 5.04 7.55 -11.54
CA GLU A 51 6.12 6.76 -12.14
C GLU A 51 7.42 7.56 -12.29
N HIS A 52 7.33 8.88 -12.47
CA HIS A 52 8.48 9.77 -12.67
C HIS A 52 8.92 10.50 -11.38
N LYS A 53 8.63 9.91 -10.21
CA LYS A 53 9.05 10.41 -8.89
C LYS A 53 8.56 11.84 -8.57
N GLY A 54 7.37 12.18 -9.05
CA GLY A 54 6.64 13.39 -8.67
C GLY A 54 6.35 13.45 -7.15
N THR A 55 6.00 14.64 -6.67
CA THR A 55 5.64 14.88 -5.26
C THR A 55 4.21 14.41 -4.98
N ASN A 56 3.84 14.22 -3.71
CA ASN A 56 2.51 13.73 -3.34
C ASN A 56 1.39 14.63 -3.87
N GLU A 57 1.62 15.94 -3.89
CA GLU A 57 0.68 16.97 -4.34
C GLU A 57 0.45 16.93 -5.85
N ARG A 58 1.40 16.38 -6.62
CA ARG A 58 1.28 16.20 -8.07
C ARG A 58 0.73 14.83 -8.46
N ILE A 59 0.93 13.83 -7.61
CA ILE A 59 0.43 12.47 -7.80
C ILE A 59 -1.08 12.41 -7.64
N ILE A 60 -1.65 13.17 -6.69
CA ILE A 60 -3.09 13.19 -6.41
C ILE A 60 -3.75 14.37 -7.12
N ARG A 61 -4.85 14.10 -7.83
CA ARG A 61 -5.61 15.12 -8.57
C ARG A 61 -6.55 15.90 -7.65
N ASP A 62 -7.25 15.19 -6.76
CA ASP A 62 -8.23 15.73 -5.83
C ASP A 62 -8.03 15.12 -4.43
N ASN A 63 -7.74 15.97 -3.43
CA ASN A 63 -7.53 15.52 -2.06
C ASN A 63 -8.84 15.08 -1.37
N SER A 64 -10.01 15.47 -1.86
CA SER A 64 -11.30 15.06 -1.28
C SER A 64 -11.66 13.60 -1.57
N GLU A 65 -11.06 13.02 -2.62
CA GLU A 65 -11.18 11.60 -3.02
C GLU A 65 -10.11 10.71 -2.34
N ILE A 66 -9.45 11.21 -1.30
CA ILE A 66 -8.57 10.40 -0.44
C ILE A 66 -9.41 9.77 0.67
N HIS A 67 -9.29 8.45 0.78
CA HIS A 67 -9.92 7.67 1.84
C HIS A 67 -8.89 7.20 2.88
N SER A 68 -9.39 6.88 4.07
CA SER A 68 -8.61 6.32 5.16
C SER A 68 -9.26 5.03 5.64
N ALA A 69 -8.48 3.96 5.79
CA ALA A 69 -8.94 2.78 6.49
C ALA A 69 -9.16 3.11 7.98
N GLY A 70 -10.33 2.79 8.52
CA GLY A 70 -10.60 2.93 9.95
C GLY A 70 -9.65 2.08 10.80
N VAL A 71 -9.40 2.50 12.04
CA VAL A 71 -8.66 1.68 13.01
C VAL A 71 -9.40 0.36 13.22
N GLY A 72 -8.66 -0.76 13.16
CA GLY A 72 -9.22 -2.10 13.25
C GLY A 72 -9.83 -2.63 11.93
N ASN A 73 -10.03 -1.78 10.92
CA ASN A 73 -10.47 -2.25 9.61
C ASN A 73 -9.30 -2.91 8.87
N ILE A 74 -9.60 -4.03 8.22
CA ILE A 74 -8.67 -4.72 7.32
C ILE A 74 -8.86 -4.15 5.92
N LEU A 75 -7.82 -3.54 5.36
CA LEU A 75 -7.76 -3.15 3.96
C LEU A 75 -7.01 -4.22 3.18
N PHE A 76 -7.68 -4.82 2.18
CA PHE A 76 -7.04 -5.73 1.24
C PHE A 76 -6.64 -4.98 -0.03
N ILE A 77 -5.37 -5.02 -0.37
CA ILE A 77 -4.71 -4.24 -1.41
C ILE A 77 -4.25 -5.20 -2.49
N LYS A 78 -4.73 -5.02 -3.72
CA LYS A 78 -4.11 -5.64 -4.91
C LYS A 78 -2.84 -4.87 -5.24
N GLY A 79 -1.71 -5.56 -5.36
CA GLY A 79 -0.42 -4.97 -5.70
C GLY A 79 -0.12 -5.03 -7.20
N MET A 80 1.10 -4.66 -7.59
CA MET A 80 1.52 -4.62 -9.00
C MET A 80 1.76 -6.01 -9.61
N LYS A 81 1.87 -7.05 -8.78
CA LYS A 81 2.01 -8.44 -9.24
C LYS A 81 0.69 -9.22 -9.17
N TYR A 82 -0.43 -8.52 -8.97
CA TYR A 82 -1.73 -9.17 -9.00
C TYR A 82 -2.04 -9.61 -10.44
N PRO A 83 -2.58 -10.81 -10.66
CA PRO A 83 -2.66 -11.40 -12.01
C PRO A 83 -3.66 -10.74 -12.96
N ASP A 84 -4.74 -10.17 -12.43
CA ASP A 84 -5.69 -9.39 -13.23
C ASP A 84 -5.04 -8.07 -13.72
N PRO A 85 -5.52 -7.47 -14.82
CA PRO A 85 -5.05 -6.16 -15.31
C PRO A 85 -5.49 -5.01 -14.40
N VAL A 86 -4.95 -4.97 -13.18
CA VAL A 86 -5.14 -3.93 -12.18
C VAL A 86 -3.88 -3.10 -12.07
N LYS A 87 -4.03 -1.80 -11.77
CA LYS A 87 -2.87 -0.91 -11.63
C LYS A 87 -2.20 -1.00 -10.26
N GLY A 88 -2.78 -1.76 -9.34
CA GLY A 88 -2.43 -1.83 -7.93
C GLY A 88 -2.95 -0.62 -7.16
N LEU A 89 -3.51 -0.81 -5.97
CA LEU A 89 -4.13 0.29 -5.22
C LEU A 89 -3.08 1.32 -4.75
N ILE A 90 -3.31 2.59 -5.06
CA ILE A 90 -2.47 3.69 -4.61
C ILE A 90 -2.75 3.94 -3.13
N HIS A 91 -1.71 3.87 -2.32
CA HIS A 91 -1.81 4.05 -0.88
C HIS A 91 -0.55 4.64 -0.25
N ARG A 92 -0.68 5.13 0.98
CA ARG A 92 0.45 5.58 1.82
C ARG A 92 0.14 5.50 3.31
N SER A 93 1.17 5.66 4.13
CA SER A 93 0.97 5.90 5.56
C SER A 93 0.37 7.30 5.78
N PRO A 94 -0.51 7.47 6.78
CA PRO A 94 -1.01 8.79 7.16
C PRO A 94 0.13 9.64 7.71
N GLU A 95 -0.14 10.94 7.85
CA GLU A 95 0.79 11.84 8.52
C GLU A 95 1.09 11.39 9.95
N ALA A 96 2.33 11.65 10.40
CA ALA A 96 2.75 11.32 11.75
C ALA A 96 1.91 12.09 12.76
N GLN A 97 1.44 11.39 13.80
CA GLN A 97 0.79 12.02 14.94
C GLN A 97 1.79 12.14 16.09
N TYR A 98 1.62 13.14 16.93
CA TYR A 98 2.53 13.45 18.04
C TYR A 98 1.80 13.47 19.37
N HIS A 99 2.49 13.09 20.43
CA HIS A 99 2.08 13.39 21.80
C HIS A 99 2.32 14.88 22.10
N ASP A 100 1.69 15.40 23.15
CA ASP A 100 1.87 16.80 23.58
C ASP A 100 3.33 17.10 23.97
N SER A 101 4.10 16.06 24.30
CA SER A 101 5.54 16.13 24.55
C SER A 101 6.40 16.30 23.29
N GLY A 102 5.80 16.26 22.09
CA GLY A 102 6.50 16.30 20.80
C GLY A 102 7.03 14.96 20.31
N LEU A 103 6.84 13.86 21.05
CA LEU A 103 7.24 12.51 20.62
C LEU A 103 6.24 11.93 19.61
N VAL A 104 6.74 11.21 18.60
CA VAL A 104 5.89 10.52 17.62
C VAL A 104 5.03 9.44 18.29
N ARG A 105 3.75 9.37 17.92
CA ARG A 105 2.84 8.28 18.28
C ARG A 105 3.05 7.12 17.33
N ASN A 106 3.62 6.03 17.83
CA ASN A 106 3.80 4.82 17.03
C ASN A 106 2.45 4.17 16.69
N ARG A 107 2.35 3.68 15.46
CA ARG A 107 1.22 2.87 14.99
C ARG A 107 1.56 1.39 15.11
N LEU A 108 0.70 0.61 15.73
CA LEU A 108 0.78 -0.86 15.68
C LEU A 108 0.07 -1.32 14.40
N VAL A 109 0.81 -1.97 13.51
CA VAL A 109 0.33 -2.38 12.19
C VAL A 109 0.64 -3.85 11.94
N LEU A 110 -0.36 -4.61 11.53
CA LEU A 110 -0.16 -5.95 10.97
C LEU A 110 -0.25 -5.86 9.45
N LYS A 111 0.74 -6.44 8.77
CA LYS A 111 0.75 -6.68 7.33
C LYS A 111 0.81 -8.18 7.09
N VAL A 112 -0.02 -8.65 6.16
CA VAL A 112 0.03 -10.01 5.61
C VAL A 112 0.27 -9.87 4.12
N ASP A 113 1.51 -10.11 3.70
CA ASP A 113 1.93 -10.01 2.30
C ASP A 113 1.68 -11.36 1.60
N VAL A 114 1.04 -11.29 0.43
CA VAL A 114 0.81 -12.41 -0.47
C VAL A 114 1.87 -12.35 -1.58
N PRO A 115 2.80 -13.33 -1.66
CA PRO A 115 3.76 -13.39 -2.75
C PRO A 115 3.05 -13.66 -4.08
N GLU A 116 3.76 -13.38 -5.17
CA GLU A 116 3.39 -13.91 -6.49
C GLU A 116 3.51 -15.44 -6.44
N PRO A 117 2.42 -16.19 -6.66
CA PRO A 117 2.48 -17.63 -6.51
C PRO A 117 3.33 -18.25 -7.62
N GLU A 118 4.09 -19.30 -7.30
CA GLU A 118 5.01 -19.97 -8.24
C GLU A 118 4.28 -20.43 -9.52
N ALA A 119 3.02 -20.84 -9.41
CA ALA A 119 2.18 -21.26 -10.53
C ALA A 119 1.90 -20.17 -11.58
N TRP A 120 2.11 -18.89 -11.26
CA TRP A 120 1.96 -17.78 -12.22
C TRP A 120 3.29 -17.43 -12.92
N GLN A 121 4.39 -18.09 -12.54
CA GLN A 121 5.69 -17.92 -13.17
C GLN A 121 5.93 -18.96 -14.28
N GLU A 122 5.08 -19.99 -14.38
CA GLU A 122 5.24 -21.10 -15.35
C GLU A 122 4.54 -20.87 -16.71
N GLU A 123 3.69 -19.84 -16.87
CA GLU A 123 3.00 -19.59 -18.15
C GLU A 123 3.82 -18.78 -19.18
N ASP A 124 5.03 -18.34 -18.84
CA ASP A 124 5.95 -17.65 -19.78
C ASP A 124 6.99 -18.60 -20.43
N CYS A 125 6.87 -19.92 -20.25
CA CYS A 125 7.79 -20.90 -20.84
C CYS A 125 7.10 -21.80 -21.88
N ASP A 126 7.52 -21.65 -23.13
CA ASP A 126 7.30 -22.52 -24.30
C ASP A 126 5.85 -22.83 -24.69
N CYS A 127 5.25 -21.97 -25.52
CA CYS A 127 4.49 -22.36 -26.73
C CYS A 127 3.96 -21.13 -27.48
N CYS A 128 4.84 -20.37 -28.14
CA CYS A 128 4.47 -19.68 -29.37
C CYS A 128 5.36 -20.24 -30.50
N PRO A 129 4.79 -20.76 -31.60
CA PRO A 129 5.54 -20.88 -32.85
C PRO A 129 5.91 -19.50 -33.41
#